data_AF-A0A7X8ZE87-F1
#
_entry.id   AF-A0A7X8ZE87-F1
#
_cell.length_a   1.000
_cell.length_b   1.000
_cell.length_c   1.000
_cell.angle_alpha   90.00
_cell.angle_beta   90.00
_cell.angle_gamma   90.00
#
_symmetry.space_group_name_H-M   'P 1'
#
loop_
_entity.id
_entity.type
_entity.pdbx_description
1 polymer ?
#
loop_
_entity_poly.entity_id
_entity_poly.type
_entity_poly.pdbx_seq_one_letter_code
_entity_poly.pdbx_strand_id
1 'polypeptide(L)'
;MGNIALLIAWIIDIYMFVLIARIVIEMIQSFSRSFSPPKWFYIIAEPIFAVTDPPVKLLRRIIPTMPLGNIRLDISVIVLFFILSILRALVTLLPF
;
A
#
# COMPACT_ATOMS: atom_id res chain seq x y z
N MET A 1 -23.96 3.24 -19.03
CA MET A 1 -22.53 3.02 -19.28
C MET A 1 -21.72 3.77 -18.23
N GLY A 2 -20.94 3.10 -17.39
CA GLY A 2 -19.79 3.74 -16.70
C GLY A 2 -19.84 4.15 -15.22
N ASN A 3 -20.97 4.55 -14.59
CA ASN A 3 -20.89 5.24 -13.28
C ASN A 3 -20.37 4.38 -12.11
N ILE A 4 -20.78 3.10 -12.05
CA ILE A 4 -20.37 2.19 -10.96
C ILE A 4 -18.91 1.75 -11.14
N ALA A 5 -18.50 1.43 -12.38
CA ALA A 5 -17.11 1.09 -12.69
C ALA A 5 -16.17 2.25 -12.39
N LEU A 6 -16.58 3.49 -12.69
CA LEU A 6 -15.84 4.69 -12.32
C LEU A 6 -15.71 4.80 -10.80
N LEU A 7 -16.80 4.68 -10.04
CA LEU A 7 -16.74 4.74 -8.57
C LEU A 7 -15.77 3.69 -7.98
N ILE A 8 -15.80 2.46 -8.48
CA ILE A 8 -14.89 1.40 -8.05
C ILE A 8 -13.44 1.75 -8.39
N ALA A 9 -13.17 2.22 -9.61
CA ALA A 9 -11.83 2.64 -10.02
C ALA A 9 -11.30 3.79 -9.14
N TRP A 10 -12.15 4.77 -8.81
CA TRP A 10 -11.81 5.86 -7.90
C TRP A 10 -11.47 5.37 -6.49
N ILE A 11 -12.21 4.40 -5.95
CA ILE A 11 -11.90 3.81 -4.64
C ILE A 11 -10.55 3.08 -4.68
N ILE A 12 -10.29 2.32 -5.74
CA ILE A 12 -9.01 1.62 -5.93
C ILE A 12 -7.86 2.64 -6.02
N ASP A 13 -8.06 3.75 -6.74
CA ASP A 13 -7.06 4.81 -6.87
C ASP A 13 -6.74 5.47 -5.53
N ILE A 14 -7.77 5.81 -4.74
CA ILE A 14 -7.58 6.35 -3.39
C ILE A 14 -6.78 5.35 -2.53
N TYR A 15 -7.12 4.07 -2.60
CA TYR A 15 -6.41 3.04 -1.86
C TYR A 15 -4.95 2.88 -2.32
N MET A 16 -4.66 3.02 -3.62
CA MET A 16 -3.29 3.05 -4.13
C MET A 16 -2.50 4.22 -3.57
N PHE A 17 -3.09 5.43 -3.49
CA PHE A 17 -2.42 6.57 -2.86
C PHE A 17 -2.07 6.29 -1.40
N VAL A 18 -2.96 5.63 -0.65
CA VAL A 18 -2.69 5.23 0.74
C VAL A 18 -1.54 4.21 0.80
N LEU A 19 -1.48 3.23 -0.12
CA LEU A 19 -0.36 2.31 -0.19
C LEU A 19 0.96 3.00 -0.52
N ILE A 20 0.96 3.96 -1.44
CA ILE A 20 2.14 4.76 -1.75
C ILE A 20 2.60 5.52 -0.49
N ALA A 21 1.67 6.15 0.23
CA ALA A 21 1.98 6.84 1.48
C ALA A 21 2.62 5.89 2.52
N ARG A 22 2.09 4.66 2.65
CA ARG A 22 2.69 3.60 3.49
C ARG A 22 4.13 3.29 3.07
N ILE A 23 4.38 3.08 1.77
CA ILE A 23 5.73 2.79 1.24
C ILE A 23 6.68 3.94 1.60
N VAL A 24 6.27 5.19 1.42
CA VAL A 24 7.08 6.36 1.77
C VAL A 24 7.39 6.38 3.28
N ILE A 25 6.40 6.12 4.13
CA ILE A 25 6.56 6.07 5.59
C ILE A 25 7.52 4.95 6.00
N GLU A 26 7.40 3.75 5.42
CA GLU A 26 8.30 2.62 5.67
C GLU A 26 9.73 2.94 5.20
N MET A 27 9.86 3.63 4.05
CA MET A 27 11.16 4.08 3.54
C MET A 27 11.82 5.09 4.46
N ILE A 28 11.10 6.14 4.89
CA ILE A 28 11.63 7.15 5.83
C ILE A 28 12.18 6.48 7.09
N GLN A 29 11.42 5.53 7.65
CA GLN A 29 11.84 4.78 8.85
C GLN A 29 13.01 3.83 8.56
N SER A 30 13.05 3.18 7.40
CA SER A 30 14.12 2.24 7.07
C SER A 30 15.43 2.93 6.69
N PHE A 31 15.40 4.12 6.09
CA PHE A 31 16.60 4.85 5.68
C PHE A 31 17.33 5.47 6.87
N SER A 32 16.59 5.90 7.89
CA SER A 32 17.18 6.40 9.12
C SER A 32 16.94 5.41 10.25
N ARG A 33 17.92 4.51 10.44
CA ARG A 33 17.91 3.52 11.55
C ARG A 33 17.80 4.18 12.94
N SER A 34 18.14 5.46 13.05
CA SER A 34 18.03 6.29 14.26
C SER A 34 16.91 7.35 14.15
N PHE A 35 15.94 7.16 13.25
CA PHE A 35 14.83 8.09 13.12
C PHE A 35 14.01 8.08 14.39
N SER A 36 13.87 9.25 15.03
CA SER A 36 12.96 9.46 16.15
C SER A 36 11.76 10.24 15.62
N PRO A 37 10.68 9.55 15.20
CA PRO A 37 9.58 10.22 14.52
C PRO A 37 8.86 11.14 15.50
N PRO A 38 8.57 12.39 15.09
CA PRO A 38 7.79 13.31 15.91
C PRO A 38 6.35 12.81 16.09
N LYS A 39 5.67 13.22 17.16
CA LYS A 39 4.30 12.75 17.48
C LYS A 39 3.31 12.88 16.32
N TRP A 40 3.38 13.97 15.55
CA TRP A 40 2.48 14.21 14.41
C TRP A 40 2.66 13.17 13.29
N PHE A 41 3.86 12.61 13.13
CA PHE A 41 4.13 11.56 12.15
C PHE A 41 3.32 10.30 12.45
N TYR A 42 3.29 9.89 13.73
CA TYR A 42 2.52 8.73 14.17
C TYR A 42 1.01 8.92 13.99
N ILE A 43 0.50 10.12 14.26
CA ILE A 43 -0.92 10.45 14.09
C ILE A 43 -1.38 10.26 12.62
N ILE A 44 -0.51 10.57 11.65
CA ILE A 44 -0.79 10.37 10.23
C ILE A 44 -0.54 8.93 9.80
N ALA A 45 0.54 8.32 10.30
CA ALA A 45 0.95 6.98 9.91
C ALA A 45 -0.01 5.91 10.41
N GLU A 46 -0.53 6.04 11.63
CA GLU A 46 -1.44 5.08 12.26
C GLU A 46 -2.69 4.75 11.42
N PRO A 47 -3.49 5.71 10.93
CA PRO A 47 -4.65 5.41 10.09
C PRO A 47 -4.25 4.79 8.74
N ILE A 48 -3.12 5.21 8.15
CA ILE A 48 -2.60 4.62 6.91
C ILE A 48 -2.25 3.15 7.15
N PHE A 49 -1.53 2.84 8.22
CA PHE A 49 -1.19 1.47 8.59
C PHE A 49 -2.43 0.65 8.93
N ALA A 50 -3.40 1.21 9.65
CA ALA A 50 -4.64 0.51 10.00
C ALA A 50 -5.43 0.06 8.76
N VAL A 51 -5.50 0.91 7.73
CA VAL A 51 -6.22 0.62 6.47
C VAL A 51 -5.42 -0.35 5.58
N THR A 52 -4.10 -0.26 5.60
CA THR A 52 -3.23 -1.07 4.71
C THR A 52 -2.80 -2.40 5.31
N ASP A 53 -2.76 -2.53 6.64
CA ASP A 53 -2.30 -3.74 7.32
C ASP A 53 -3.14 -4.99 7.08
N PRO A 54 -4.48 -4.96 7.09
CA PRO A 54 -5.28 -6.16 6.85
C PRO A 54 -4.96 -6.86 5.51
N PRO A 55 -4.95 -6.17 4.35
CA PRO A 55 -4.60 -6.80 3.08
C PRO A 55 -3.11 -7.14 2.97
N VAL A 56 -2.21 -6.33 3.53
CA VAL A 56 -0.78 -6.66 3.56
C VAL A 56 -0.54 -7.92 4.40
N LYS A 57 -1.19 -8.05 5.57
CA LYS A 57 -1.12 -9.26 6.41
C LYS A 57 -1.69 -10.48 5.72
N LEU A 58 -2.76 -10.32 4.94
CA LEU A 58 -3.31 -11.40 4.12
C LEU A 58 -2.28 -11.89 3.09
N LEU A 59 -1.60 -10.98 2.41
CA LEU A 59 -0.53 -11.34 1.48
C LEU A 59 0.69 -11.93 2.18
N ARG A 60 1.08 -11.42 3.36
CA ARG A 60 2.19 -11.95 4.15
C ARG A 60 2.00 -13.42 4.56
N ARG A 61 0.75 -13.91 4.62
CA ARG A 61 0.48 -15.34 4.86
C ARG A 61 0.85 -16.20 3.66
N ILE A 62 0.80 -15.63 2.46
CA ILE A 62 1.08 -16.34 1.20
C ILE A 62 2.55 -16.15 0.81
N ILE A 63 3.07 -14.93 0.98
CA ILE A 63 4.42 -14.54 0.60
C ILE A 63 5.18 -14.17 1.87
N PRO A 64 6.18 -14.97 2.32
CA PRO A 64 6.96 -14.64 3.48
C PRO A 64 7.74 -13.33 3.26
N THR A 65 7.83 -12.50 4.31
CA THR A 65 8.57 -11.24 4.28
C THR A 65 10.06 -11.54 4.16
N MET A 66 10.63 -11.38 2.97
CA MET A 66 12.08 -11.43 2.79
C MET A 66 12.63 -10.03 3.05
N PRO A 67 13.50 -9.84 4.06
CA PRO A 67 14.20 -8.57 4.21
C PRO A 67 15.03 -8.34 2.94
N LEU A 68 14.78 -7.24 2.23
CA LEU A 68 15.57 -6.83 1.06
C LEU A 68 16.92 -6.27 1.52
N GLY A 69 17.81 -7.15 1.96
CA GLY A 69 19.16 -6.80 2.39
C GLY A 69 19.19 -5.85 3.59
N ASN A 70 19.77 -4.67 3.40
CA ASN A 70 20.03 -3.69 4.48
C ASN A 70 18.84 -2.74 4.75
N ILE A 71 17.82 -2.78 3.88
CA ILE A 71 16.62 -1.93 3.89
C ILE A 71 15.42 -2.81 4.22
N ARG A 72 14.68 -2.47 5.27
CA ARG A 72 13.48 -3.20 5.72
C ARG A 72 12.25 -2.71 4.96
N LEU A 73 12.28 -2.80 3.63
CA LEU A 73 11.09 -2.55 2.82
C LEU A 73 10.26 -3.83 2.76
N ASP A 74 8.96 -3.74 3.04
CA ASP A 74 8.08 -4.91 2.95
C ASP A 74 7.68 -5.19 1.50
N ILE A 75 8.24 -6.26 0.94
CA ILE A 75 7.91 -6.77 -0.40
C ILE A 75 6.40 -6.97 -0.57
N SER A 76 5.70 -7.35 0.50
CA SER A 76 4.26 -7.60 0.48
C SER A 76 3.46 -6.37 0.08
N VAL A 77 3.94 -5.17 0.42
CA VAL A 77 3.31 -3.89 0.07
C VAL A 77 3.49 -3.60 -1.43
N ILE A 78 4.68 -3.86 -1.98
CA ILE A 78 4.95 -3.73 -3.41
C ILE A 78 4.08 -4.70 -4.21
N VAL A 79 3.99 -5.95 -3.76
CA VAL A 79 3.14 -6.97 -4.41
C VAL A 79 1.67 -6.56 -4.37
N LEU A 80 1.19 -6.06 -3.23
CA LEU A 80 -0.18 -5.54 -3.11
C LEU A 80 -0.46 -4.42 -4.10
N PHE A 81 0.49 -3.49 -4.24
CA PHE A 81 0.40 -2.41 -5.21
C PHE A 81 0.26 -2.95 -6.64
N PHE A 82 1.12 -3.88 -7.05
CA PHE A 82 1.04 -4.51 -8.38
C PHE A 82 -0.29 -5.24 -8.63
N ILE A 83 -0.77 -6.01 -7.64
CA ILE A 83 -2.06 -6.72 -7.73
C ILE A 83 -3.20 -5.72 -7.98
N LEU A 84 -3.21 -4.61 -7.23
CA LEU A 84 -4.22 -3.58 -7.40
C LEU A 84 -4.09 -2.83 -8.72
N SER A 85 -2.88 -2.62 -9.22
CA SER A 85 -2.65 -2.01 -10.55
C SER A 85 -3.23 -2.85 -11.66
N ILE A 86 -3.03 -4.17 -11.59
CA ILE A 86 -3.61 -5.12 -12.54
C ILE A 86 -5.13 -5.15 -12.38
N LEU A 87 -5.64 -5.21 -11.15
CA LEU A 87 -7.08 -5.23 -10.89
C LEU A 87 -7.77 -3.96 -11.44
N ARG A 88 -7.19 -2.79 -11.20
CA ARG A 88 -7.66 -1.51 -11.76
C ARG A 88 -7.67 -1.57 -13.29
N ALA A 89 -6.57 -1.98 -13.90
CA ALA A 89 -6.46 -2.08 -15.34
C ALA A 89 -7.57 -2.99 -15.91
N LEU A 90 -7.80 -4.17 -15.32
CA LEU A 90 -8.87 -5.08 -15.72
C LEU A 90 -10.26 -4.46 -15.57
N VAL A 91 -10.54 -3.78 -14.45
CA VAL A 91 -11.82 -3.09 -14.21
C VAL A 91 -12.08 -2.00 -15.25
N THR A 92 -11.04 -1.27 -15.65
CA THR A 92 -11.14 -0.22 -16.68
C THR A 92 -11.15 -0.74 -18.11
N LEU A 93 -10.57 -1.92 -18.35
CA LEU A 93 -10.41 -2.51 -19.68
C LEU A 93 -11.63 -3.33 -20.10
N LEU A 94 -12.41 -3.84 -19.14
CA LEU A 94 -13.74 -4.40 -19.40
C LEU A 94 -14.71 -3.27 -19.78
N PRO A 95 -15.16 -3.20 -21.04
CA PRO A 95 -16.09 -2.18 -21.47
C PRO A 95 -17.50 -2.60 -20.99
N PHE A 96 -18.01 -1.96 -19.94
CA PHE A 96 -19.42 -2.05 -19.55
C PHE A 96 -20.20 -0.80 -19.98
#